data_AF-A0A6P0S7S3-F1
#
_entry.id   AF-A0A6P0S7S3-F1
#
_cell.length_a   1.000
_cell.length_b   1.000
_cell.length_c   1.000
_cell.angle_alpha   90.00
_cell.angle_beta   90.00
_cell.angle_gamma   90.00
#
_symmetry.space_group_name_H-M   'P 1'
#
loop_
_entity.id
_entity.type
_entity.pdbx_description
1 polymer ?
#
loop_
_entity_poly.entity_id
_entity_poly.type
_entity_poly.pdbx_seq_one_letter_code
_entity_poly.pdbx_strand_id
1 'polypeptide(L)'
;EATVSSINWQQEEIKSLSYQQGTTQSDVPFWVKRNGLLIDPQMEYYGAGDRVFATESGTTVAISLCCSHQGCTVQRQADGKYLCPCHGAVYDSQGQVLAGPAQRDLPRFQIIQRTEDEVQLLGVSSAAPIAQQTIEADYYVFATDVPGVQQLFRLGVGEVNQQVYNQIEKLAIADPFAVARFWFDQDFEWEHSDFTSLSGYQLTDSITLYHRIQDQFIAWHHKTGGSVVELHAYCYKEKEFPHQQALLTTFEEELYEIVPELKEANLLHRELVNQKNFSGYPPGSYANRPETCSDASNLFFAGDWVKMPFPCGLMERAISSGLLAANEIIHREGRQRRQLLSVNPEGILRL
;
A
#
# COMPACT_ATOMS: atom_id res chain seq x y z
N GLU A 1 0.09 -15.54 -5.57
CA GLU A 1 0.45 -14.87 -4.30
C GLU A 1 0.83 -15.93 -3.28
N ALA A 2 1.74 -15.59 -2.36
CA ALA A 2 2.17 -16.45 -1.28
C ALA A 2 2.14 -15.67 0.04
N THR A 3 1.70 -16.32 1.11
CA THR A 3 1.61 -15.74 2.45
C THR A 3 2.61 -16.43 3.35
N VAL A 4 3.55 -15.67 3.90
CA VAL A 4 4.51 -16.15 4.89
C VAL A 4 3.80 -16.35 6.22
N SER A 5 3.91 -17.54 6.80
CA SER A 5 3.28 -17.91 8.08
C SER A 5 4.26 -17.97 9.25
N SER A 6 5.55 -18.19 9.00
CA SER A 6 6.58 -18.22 10.04
C SER A 6 7.97 -18.05 9.41
N ILE A 7 8.88 -17.42 10.15
CA ILE A 7 10.30 -17.36 9.82
C ILE A 7 11.08 -17.97 10.99
N ASN A 8 11.79 -19.07 10.75
CA ASN A 8 12.55 -19.77 11.77
C ASN A 8 13.97 -19.23 11.81
N TRP A 9 14.38 -18.71 12.96
CA TRP A 9 15.69 -18.15 13.23
C TRP A 9 16.51 -19.07 14.10
N GLN A 10 17.79 -19.24 13.76
CA GLN A 10 18.75 -20.02 14.52
C GLN A 10 20.11 -19.34 14.45
N GLN A 11 20.74 -19.10 15.60
CA GLN A 11 22.05 -18.42 15.65
C GLN A 11 22.05 -17.08 14.90
N GLU A 12 20.99 -16.29 15.07
CA GLU A 12 20.80 -14.98 14.42
C GLU A 12 20.66 -15.00 12.88
N GLU A 13 20.53 -16.18 12.27
CA GLU A 13 20.31 -16.37 10.83
C GLU A 13 18.92 -16.98 10.56
N ILE A 14 18.39 -16.73 9.36
CA ILE A 14 17.15 -17.39 8.93
C ILE A 14 17.47 -18.81 8.51
N LYS A 15 16.95 -19.80 9.23
CA LYS A 15 17.11 -21.21 8.86
C LYS A 15 16.11 -21.61 7.78
N SER A 16 14.85 -21.22 7.93
CA SER A 16 13.79 -21.55 6.99
C SER A 16 12.62 -20.56 7.07
N LEU A 17 11.83 -20.50 6.01
CA LEU A 17 10.57 -19.75 5.97
C LEU A 17 9.44 -20.72 5.65
N SER A 18 8.33 -20.60 6.39
CA SER A 18 7.08 -21.28 6.08
C SER A 18 6.12 -20.34 5.37
N TYR A 19 5.45 -20.85 4.33
CA TYR A 19 4.49 -20.09 3.55
C TYR A 19 3.38 -20.96 2.97
N GLN A 20 2.31 -20.32 2.52
CA GLN A 20 1.20 -20.94 1.83
C GLN A 20 1.02 -20.29 0.46
N GLN A 21 0.70 -21.09 -0.57
CA GLN A 21 0.40 -20.61 -1.91
C GLN A 21 -1.11 -20.73 -2.16
N GLY A 22 -1.73 -19.60 -2.49
CA GLY A 22 -3.13 -19.56 -2.92
C GLY A 22 -4.07 -18.85 -1.94
N THR A 23 -5.16 -18.33 -2.52
CA THR A 23 -6.25 -17.53 -1.93
C THR A 23 -5.88 -16.12 -1.46
N THR A 24 -6.89 -15.24 -1.49
CA THR A 24 -6.82 -13.84 -1.04
C THR A 24 -6.99 -13.64 0.47
N GLN A 25 -7.29 -14.70 1.24
CA GLN A 25 -7.49 -14.61 2.69
C GLN A 25 -6.46 -15.45 3.43
N SER A 26 -5.50 -14.75 4.04
CA SER A 26 -4.42 -15.30 4.86
C SER A 26 -4.95 -15.90 6.17
N ASP A 27 -4.56 -17.14 6.46
CA ASP A 27 -4.71 -17.76 7.79
C ASP A 27 -3.56 -17.39 8.75
N VAL A 28 -2.70 -16.46 8.33
CA VAL A 28 -1.65 -15.88 9.17
C VAL A 28 -2.19 -14.63 9.85
N PRO A 29 -2.19 -14.57 11.19
CA PRO A 29 -2.70 -13.42 11.91
C PRO A 29 -1.86 -12.16 11.70
N PHE A 30 -2.51 -11.01 11.59
CA PHE A 30 -1.83 -9.71 11.50
C PHE A 30 -2.51 -8.67 12.39
N TRP A 31 -1.71 -7.76 12.94
CA TRP A 31 -2.18 -6.68 13.79
C TRP A 31 -2.64 -5.48 12.96
N VAL A 32 -3.76 -4.87 13.36
CA VAL A 32 -4.25 -3.60 12.81
C VAL A 32 -4.60 -2.63 13.92
N LYS A 33 -4.21 -1.37 13.73
CA LYS A 33 -4.48 -0.28 14.67
C LYS A 33 -5.92 0.19 14.61
N ARG A 34 -6.46 0.63 15.74
CA ARG A 34 -7.76 1.26 15.85
C ARG A 34 -7.79 2.54 15.03
N ASN A 35 -8.85 2.70 14.25
CA ASN A 35 -9.13 3.92 13.51
C ASN A 35 -10.10 4.77 14.34
N GLY A 36 -9.56 5.79 15.02
CA GLY A 36 -10.35 6.72 15.83
C GLY A 36 -10.98 7.88 15.05
N LEU A 37 -10.78 7.94 13.73
CA LEU A 37 -11.29 9.02 12.87
C LEU A 37 -12.68 8.72 12.32
N LEU A 38 -12.99 7.44 12.15
CA LEU A 38 -14.32 6.97 11.76
C LEU A 38 -15.17 6.76 13.02
N ILE A 39 -16.29 7.48 13.11
CA ILE A 39 -17.18 7.47 14.27
C ILE A 39 -18.52 6.86 13.85
N ASP A 40 -18.90 5.77 14.51
CA ASP A 40 -20.19 5.12 14.35
C ASP A 40 -20.65 4.60 15.74
N PRO A 41 -21.92 4.80 16.15
CA PRO A 41 -22.40 4.35 17.46
C PRO A 41 -22.39 2.83 17.66
N GLN A 42 -22.41 2.05 16.58
CA GLN A 42 -22.54 0.58 16.60
C GLN A 42 -21.27 -0.13 16.12
N MET A 43 -20.43 0.55 15.34
CA MET A 43 -19.25 -0.02 14.71
C MET A 43 -17.95 0.52 15.29
N GLU A 44 -16.94 -0.34 15.39
CA GLU A 44 -15.55 0.04 15.58
C GLU A 44 -14.78 -0.15 14.25
N TYR A 45 -13.82 0.73 14.00
CA TYR A 45 -13.01 0.70 12.79
C TYR A 45 -11.53 0.48 13.12
N TYR A 46 -10.83 -0.22 12.22
CA TYR A 46 -9.41 -0.52 12.30
C TYR A 46 -8.74 -0.33 10.94
N GLY A 47 -7.44 -0.04 10.95
CA GLY A 47 -6.65 0.23 9.74
C GLY A 47 -6.87 1.62 9.16
N ALA A 48 -6.38 1.85 7.94
CA ALA A 48 -6.36 3.16 7.29
C ALA A 48 -6.22 3.00 5.76
N GLY A 49 -6.45 4.08 5.02
CA GLY A 49 -6.41 4.07 3.55
C GLY A 49 -7.50 3.16 2.96
N ASP A 50 -7.10 2.24 2.10
CA ASP A 50 -7.89 1.17 1.49
C ASP A 50 -7.96 -0.11 2.34
N ARG A 51 -7.17 -0.19 3.42
CA ARG A 51 -7.14 -1.29 4.38
C ARG A 51 -7.91 -0.95 5.65
N VAL A 52 -9.21 -0.70 5.51
CA VAL A 52 -10.12 -0.46 6.64
C VAL A 52 -10.94 -1.70 6.94
N PHE A 53 -11.08 -2.01 8.23
CA PHE A 53 -11.87 -3.12 8.75
C PHE A 53 -12.93 -2.57 9.71
N ALA A 54 -14.15 -3.07 9.62
CA ALA A 54 -15.24 -2.73 10.52
C ALA A 54 -15.64 -3.94 11.36
N THR A 55 -15.99 -3.73 12.62
CA THR A 55 -16.53 -4.75 13.52
C THR A 55 -17.68 -4.18 14.32
N GLU A 56 -18.74 -4.96 14.51
CA GLU A 56 -19.80 -4.58 15.44
C GLU A 56 -19.28 -4.67 16.88
N SER A 57 -19.65 -3.69 17.71
CA SER A 57 -19.19 -3.61 19.10
C SER A 57 -19.58 -4.87 19.89
N GLY A 58 -18.59 -5.49 20.56
CA GLY A 58 -18.80 -6.72 21.34
C GLY A 58 -18.79 -8.01 20.52
N THR A 59 -18.60 -7.94 19.20
CA THR A 59 -18.39 -9.12 18.35
C THR A 59 -16.91 -9.43 18.17
N THR A 60 -16.62 -10.62 17.65
CA THR A 60 -15.25 -11.06 17.34
C THR A 60 -15.02 -11.21 15.83
N VAL A 61 -15.88 -10.61 15.01
CA VAL A 61 -15.81 -10.71 13.56
C VAL A 61 -15.63 -9.34 12.96
N ALA A 62 -14.55 -9.18 12.19
CA ALA A 62 -14.30 -8.00 11.40
C ALA A 62 -14.56 -8.29 9.91
N ILE A 63 -15.03 -7.29 9.19
CA ILE A 63 -15.21 -7.30 7.74
C ILE A 63 -14.28 -6.26 7.12
N SER A 64 -13.59 -6.61 6.05
CA SER A 64 -12.85 -5.62 5.25
C SER A 64 -13.83 -4.75 4.49
N LEU A 65 -13.61 -3.44 4.55
CA LEU A 65 -14.37 -2.49 3.74
C LEU A 65 -13.76 -2.31 2.34
N CYS A 66 -12.69 -3.03 2.00
CA CYS A 66 -12.09 -2.97 0.67
C CYS A 66 -12.96 -3.74 -0.33
N CYS A 67 -13.55 -3.03 -1.29
CA CYS A 67 -14.37 -3.65 -2.33
C CYS A 67 -13.56 -4.66 -3.14
N SER A 68 -14.08 -5.88 -3.29
CA SER A 68 -13.40 -6.98 -3.98
C SER A 68 -13.27 -6.80 -5.50
N HIS A 69 -13.87 -5.73 -6.05
CA HIS A 69 -13.78 -5.33 -7.46
C HIS A 69 -12.47 -4.58 -7.75
N GLN A 70 -12.34 -3.34 -7.26
CA GLN A 70 -11.21 -2.43 -7.54
C GLN A 70 -10.69 -1.71 -6.28
N GLY A 71 -10.97 -2.23 -5.08
CA GLY A 71 -10.31 -1.78 -3.85
C GLY A 71 -10.90 -0.56 -3.14
N CYS A 72 -11.87 0.15 -3.74
CA CYS A 72 -12.55 1.26 -3.09
C CYS A 72 -13.23 0.85 -1.76
N THR A 73 -13.22 1.72 -0.77
CA THR A 73 -13.89 1.50 0.51
C THR A 73 -15.41 1.54 0.34
N VAL A 74 -16.07 0.45 0.73
CA VAL A 74 -17.54 0.35 0.74
C VAL A 74 -18.14 1.10 1.94
N GLN A 75 -19.36 1.61 1.77
CA GLN A 75 -20.09 2.35 2.79
C GLN A 75 -21.25 1.52 3.34
N ARG A 76 -21.32 1.40 4.67
CA ARG A 76 -22.44 0.75 5.34
C ARG A 76 -23.69 1.63 5.25
N GLN A 77 -24.80 1.03 4.84
CA GLN A 77 -26.11 1.67 4.70
C GLN A 77 -26.95 1.47 5.96
N ALA A 78 -28.05 2.22 6.10
CA ALA A 78 -28.94 2.12 7.25
C ALA A 78 -29.60 0.73 7.41
N ASP A 79 -29.76 -0.01 6.31
CA ASP A 79 -30.27 -1.39 6.31
C ASP A 79 -29.17 -2.44 6.55
N GLY A 80 -27.94 -2.01 6.85
CA GLY A 80 -26.79 -2.85 7.13
C GLY A 80 -26.03 -3.35 5.90
N LYS A 81 -26.50 -3.08 4.68
CA LYS A 81 -25.77 -3.45 3.44
C LYS A 81 -24.52 -2.60 3.26
N TYR A 82 -23.60 -3.04 2.42
CA TYR A 82 -22.46 -2.26 1.99
C TYR A 82 -22.56 -1.88 0.51
N LEU A 83 -22.36 -0.61 0.19
CA LEU A 83 -22.39 -0.07 -1.17
C LEU A 83 -21.02 0.49 -1.55
N CYS A 84 -20.51 0.12 -2.72
CA CYS A 84 -19.29 0.69 -3.27
C CYS A 84 -19.58 1.98 -4.08
N PRO A 85 -19.00 3.13 -3.73
CA PRO A 85 -19.26 4.42 -4.39
C PRO A 85 -18.54 4.62 -5.74
N CYS A 86 -17.67 3.68 -6.14
CA CYS A 86 -16.91 3.75 -7.39
C CYS A 86 -17.69 3.15 -8.58
N HIS A 87 -18.13 1.88 -8.47
CA HIS A 87 -18.81 1.16 -9.57
C HIS A 87 -20.15 0.54 -9.18
N GLY A 88 -20.63 0.78 -7.96
CA GLY A 88 -21.97 0.37 -7.53
C GLY A 88 -22.10 -1.09 -7.05
N ALA A 89 -21.00 -1.79 -6.77
CA ALA A 89 -21.07 -3.12 -6.15
C ALA A 89 -21.84 -3.08 -4.82
N VAL A 90 -22.71 -4.06 -4.60
CA VAL A 90 -23.56 -4.16 -3.39
C VAL A 90 -23.27 -5.46 -2.67
N TYR A 91 -23.13 -5.39 -1.35
CA TYR A 91 -22.95 -6.54 -0.46
C TYR A 91 -23.99 -6.52 0.65
N ASP A 92 -24.36 -7.69 1.16
CA ASP A 92 -25.20 -7.80 2.35
C ASP A 92 -24.44 -7.43 3.64
N SER A 93 -25.11 -7.47 4.79
CA SER A 93 -24.50 -7.14 6.08
C SER A 93 -23.42 -8.13 6.54
N GLN A 94 -23.30 -9.29 5.89
CA GLN A 94 -22.26 -10.28 6.13
C GLN A 94 -21.13 -10.20 5.10
N GLY A 95 -21.21 -9.28 4.13
CA GLY A 95 -20.23 -9.11 3.07
C GLY A 95 -20.45 -9.96 1.84
N GLN A 96 -21.55 -10.71 1.73
CA GLN A 96 -21.84 -11.52 0.55
C GLN A 96 -22.23 -10.61 -0.62
N VAL A 97 -21.68 -10.88 -1.80
CA VAL A 97 -21.97 -10.06 -2.98
C VAL A 97 -23.43 -10.26 -3.42
N LEU A 98 -24.16 -9.15 -3.53
CA LEU A 98 -25.55 -9.12 -3.98
C LEU A 98 -25.68 -8.59 -5.42
N ALA A 99 -24.84 -7.61 -5.78
CA ALA A 99 -24.86 -7.02 -7.11
C ALA A 99 -23.45 -6.60 -7.56
N GLY A 100 -23.20 -6.79 -8.86
CA GLY A 100 -21.92 -6.54 -9.50
C GLY A 100 -21.55 -5.05 -9.62
N PRO A 101 -20.35 -4.74 -10.11
CA PRO A 101 -19.47 -5.63 -10.89
C PRO A 101 -18.62 -6.63 -10.07
N ALA A 102 -18.55 -6.48 -8.75
CA ALA A 102 -17.85 -7.43 -7.89
C ALA A 102 -18.36 -8.87 -8.09
N GLN A 103 -17.43 -9.84 -8.05
CA GLN A 103 -17.72 -11.27 -8.22
C GLN A 103 -17.34 -12.09 -6.98
N ARG A 104 -16.85 -11.43 -5.93
CA ARG A 104 -16.35 -12.06 -4.71
C ARG A 104 -16.90 -11.32 -3.50
N ASP A 105 -17.08 -12.04 -2.41
CA ASP A 105 -17.49 -11.46 -1.14
C ASP A 105 -16.41 -10.53 -0.55
N LEU A 106 -16.82 -9.67 0.37
CA LEU A 106 -15.89 -8.90 1.19
C LEU A 106 -15.12 -9.85 2.12
N PRO A 107 -13.78 -9.74 2.21
CA PRO A 107 -13.01 -10.56 3.13
C PRO A 107 -13.45 -10.37 4.59
N ARG A 108 -13.65 -11.49 5.29
CA ARG A 108 -13.96 -11.53 6.72
C ARG A 108 -12.79 -12.08 7.54
N PHE A 109 -12.73 -11.62 8.78
CA PHE A 109 -11.66 -11.95 9.72
C PHE A 109 -12.22 -12.22 11.10
N GLN A 110 -11.61 -13.19 11.77
CA GLN A 110 -11.78 -13.45 13.19
C GLN A 110 -10.82 -12.55 13.96
N ILE A 111 -11.34 -11.84 14.97
CA ILE A 111 -10.53 -11.17 15.98
C ILE A 111 -10.10 -12.25 16.97
N ILE A 112 -8.79 -12.53 17.01
CA ILE A 112 -8.22 -13.53 17.92
C ILE A 112 -7.56 -12.92 19.15
N GLN A 113 -7.14 -11.65 19.06
CA GLN A 113 -6.61 -10.88 20.19
C GLN A 113 -7.05 -9.41 20.06
N ARG A 114 -7.17 -8.74 21.21
CA ARG A 114 -7.55 -7.33 21.29
C ARG A 114 -6.72 -6.64 22.38
N THR A 115 -6.19 -5.47 22.06
CA THR A 115 -5.62 -4.51 23.01
C THR A 115 -6.47 -3.23 22.99
N GLU A 116 -6.05 -2.21 23.74
CA GLU A 116 -6.73 -0.89 23.73
C GLU A 116 -6.69 -0.25 22.34
N ASP A 117 -5.55 -0.35 21.65
CA ASP A 117 -5.27 0.36 20.41
C ASP A 117 -5.22 -0.52 19.16
N GLU A 118 -5.23 -1.85 19.29
CA GLU A 118 -5.04 -2.77 18.16
C GLU A 118 -5.91 -4.04 18.29
N VAL A 119 -6.17 -4.68 17.15
CA VAL A 119 -6.72 -6.05 17.09
C VAL A 119 -5.87 -6.92 16.19
N GLN A 120 -5.80 -8.21 16.52
CA GLN A 120 -5.17 -9.21 15.68
C GLN A 120 -6.25 -9.94 14.87
N LEU A 121 -6.16 -9.83 13.55
CA LEU A 121 -7.11 -10.40 12.60
C LEU A 121 -6.56 -11.67 11.96
N LEU A 122 -7.41 -12.68 11.85
CA LEU A 122 -7.15 -13.96 11.18
C LEU A 122 -8.20 -14.17 10.08
N GLY A 123 -7.80 -14.43 8.84
CA GLY A 123 -8.75 -14.64 7.75
C GLY A 123 -9.68 -15.81 8.00
N VAL A 124 -10.99 -15.61 7.79
CA VAL A 124 -11.98 -16.69 7.86
C VAL A 124 -12.14 -17.27 6.46
N SER A 125 -11.58 -18.46 6.24
CA SER A 125 -11.75 -19.23 5.00
C SER A 125 -12.58 -20.47 5.26
N SER A 126 -13.58 -20.72 4.40
CA SER A 126 -14.34 -21.96 4.35
C SER A 126 -13.65 -23.05 3.52
N ALA A 127 -12.52 -22.72 2.88
CA ALA A 127 -11.75 -23.66 2.07
C ALA A 127 -10.91 -24.61 2.94
N ALA A 128 -10.58 -25.77 2.38
CA ALA A 128 -9.68 -26.73 3.03
C ALA A 128 -8.34 -26.06 3.37
N PRO A 129 -7.67 -26.46 4.48
CA PRO A 129 -6.37 -25.92 4.87
C PRO A 129 -5.39 -25.99 3.70
N ILE A 130 -4.75 -24.87 3.38
CA ILE A 130 -3.74 -24.80 2.32
C ILE A 130 -2.49 -25.51 2.83
N ALA A 131 -1.89 -26.35 1.99
CA ALA A 131 -0.66 -27.03 2.35
C ALA A 131 0.45 -25.99 2.60
N GLN A 132 0.92 -25.95 3.84
CA GLN A 132 2.08 -25.16 4.23
C GLN A 132 3.32 -25.76 3.57
N GLN A 133 4.10 -24.90 2.95
CA GLN A 133 5.38 -25.21 2.35
C GLN A 133 6.49 -24.57 3.18
N THR A 134 7.66 -25.18 3.17
CA THR A 134 8.86 -24.65 3.80
C THR A 134 9.93 -24.46 2.75
N ILE A 135 10.61 -23.32 2.80
CA ILE A 135 11.78 -23.03 1.98
C ILE A 135 13.00 -22.85 2.89
N GLU A 136 14.10 -23.49 2.51
CA GLU A 136 15.43 -23.25 3.02
C GLU A 136 16.26 -22.65 1.89
N ALA A 137 17.03 -21.61 2.20
CA ALA A 137 17.91 -20.94 1.25
C ALA A 137 19.18 -20.48 1.97
N ASP A 138 20.27 -20.41 1.22
CA ASP A 138 21.54 -19.85 1.73
C ASP A 138 21.43 -18.35 2.00
N TYR A 139 20.54 -17.66 1.26
CA TYR A 139 20.31 -16.22 1.38
C TYR A 139 18.82 -15.88 1.23
N TYR A 140 18.35 -14.91 2.02
CA TYR A 140 17.01 -14.35 1.98
C TYR A 140 17.07 -12.86 1.67
N VAL A 141 16.18 -12.39 0.79
CA VAL A 141 16.05 -10.96 0.48
C VAL A 141 14.63 -10.52 0.79
N PHE A 142 14.45 -9.63 1.75
CA PHE A 142 13.14 -9.02 2.02
C PHE A 142 12.98 -7.76 1.18
N ALA A 143 12.04 -7.83 0.23
CA ALA A 143 11.71 -6.79 -0.74
C ALA A 143 10.24 -6.33 -0.59
N THR A 144 9.85 -6.00 0.65
CA THR A 144 8.47 -5.65 1.01
C THR A 144 8.35 -4.16 1.36
N ASP A 145 7.12 -3.65 1.51
CA ASP A 145 6.89 -2.36 2.15
C ASP A 145 7.18 -2.41 3.67
N VAL A 146 7.11 -1.25 4.34
CA VAL A 146 7.37 -1.14 5.78
C VAL A 146 6.43 -2.02 6.63
N PRO A 147 5.09 -1.98 6.43
CA PRO A 147 4.19 -2.88 7.14
C PRO A 147 4.52 -4.36 6.91
N GLY A 148 4.87 -4.73 5.68
CA GLY A 148 5.23 -6.10 5.29
C GLY A 148 6.47 -6.59 6.01
N VAL A 149 7.55 -5.80 6.04
CA VAL A 149 8.79 -6.23 6.72
C VAL A 149 8.60 -6.31 8.23
N GLN A 150 7.84 -5.38 8.82
CA GLN A 150 7.47 -5.44 10.24
C GLN A 150 6.66 -6.70 10.57
N GLN A 151 5.72 -7.08 9.69
CA GLN A 151 4.96 -8.31 9.85
C GLN A 151 5.86 -9.55 9.74
N LEU A 152 6.79 -9.60 8.79
CA LEU A 152 7.74 -10.72 8.67
C LEU A 152 8.56 -10.91 9.96
N PHE A 153 9.08 -9.84 10.55
CA PHE A 153 9.82 -9.92 11.81
C PHE A 153 8.96 -10.36 13.00
N ARG A 154 7.68 -10.00 13.03
CA ARG A 154 6.72 -10.48 14.04
C ARG A 154 6.39 -11.96 13.91
N LEU A 155 6.55 -12.54 12.72
CA LEU A 155 6.42 -13.98 12.46
C LEU A 155 7.71 -14.75 12.76
N GLY A 156 8.76 -14.06 13.23
CA GLY A 156 10.03 -14.65 13.63
C GLY A 156 9.89 -15.52 14.87
N VAL A 157 10.36 -16.77 14.78
CA VAL A 157 10.45 -17.72 15.89
C VAL A 157 11.93 -18.08 16.09
N GLY A 158 12.41 -18.08 17.33
CA GLY A 158 13.80 -18.42 17.67
C GLY A 158 14.66 -17.18 17.95
N GLU A 159 15.96 -17.31 17.68
CA GLU A 159 16.97 -16.31 18.03
C GLU A 159 17.10 -15.23 16.94
N VAL A 160 16.17 -14.28 16.93
CA VAL A 160 16.22 -13.13 16.01
C VAL A 160 17.32 -12.15 16.42
N ASN A 161 18.11 -11.66 15.46
CA ASN A 161 19.06 -10.58 15.71
C ASN A 161 18.34 -9.33 16.22
N GLN A 162 18.63 -8.93 17.45
CA GLN A 162 17.91 -7.86 18.15
C GLN A 162 18.17 -6.47 17.56
N GLN A 163 19.36 -6.23 17.02
CA GLN A 163 19.67 -4.94 16.39
C GLN A 163 18.80 -4.75 15.15
N VAL A 164 18.75 -5.77 14.28
CA VAL A 164 17.91 -5.75 13.06
C VAL A 164 16.43 -5.62 13.40
N TYR A 165 15.93 -6.42 14.36
CA TYR A 165 14.53 -6.34 14.81
C TYR A 165 14.18 -4.90 15.25
N ASN A 166 15.01 -4.29 16.08
CA ASN A 166 14.79 -2.92 16.58
C ASN A 166 14.82 -1.87 15.46
N GLN A 167 15.66 -2.03 14.43
CA GLN A 167 15.68 -1.11 13.29
C GLN A 167 14.39 -1.22 12.48
N ILE A 168 13.92 -2.44 12.23
CA ILE A 168 12.70 -2.71 11.46
C ILE A 168 11.44 -2.23 12.19
N GLU A 169 11.33 -2.52 13.49
CA GLU A 169 10.21 -2.09 14.31
C GLU A 169 10.06 -0.56 14.35
N LYS A 170 11.19 0.16 14.31
CA LYS A 170 11.23 1.64 14.35
C LYS A 170 11.02 2.31 12.99
N LEU A 171 10.90 1.55 11.90
CA LEU A 171 10.58 2.13 10.59
C LEU A 171 9.23 2.85 10.65
N ALA A 172 9.24 4.12 10.28
CA ALA A 172 8.04 4.93 10.22
C ALA A 172 7.28 4.68 8.91
N ILE A 173 5.96 4.79 8.99
CA ILE A 173 5.06 4.87 7.83
C ILE A 173 4.70 6.34 7.67
N ALA A 174 4.69 6.85 6.43
CA ALA A 174 4.29 8.22 6.12
C ALA A 174 2.78 8.43 6.31
N ASP A 175 2.36 9.69 6.28
CA ASP A 175 0.95 10.02 6.07
C ASP A 175 0.46 9.40 4.75
N PRO A 176 -0.83 9.06 4.63
CA PRO A 176 -1.34 8.34 3.47
C PRO A 176 -1.29 9.16 2.17
N PHE A 177 -1.35 8.43 1.08
CA PHE A 177 -1.36 8.96 -0.28
C PHE A 177 -2.68 8.55 -0.93
N ALA A 178 -3.26 9.47 -1.69
CA ALA A 178 -4.45 9.19 -2.46
C ALA A 178 -4.27 9.62 -3.91
N VAL A 179 -4.81 8.84 -4.82
CA VAL A 179 -4.81 9.11 -6.24
C VAL A 179 -6.19 8.82 -6.78
N ALA A 180 -6.82 9.83 -7.39
CA ALA A 180 -8.13 9.69 -8.03
C ALA A 180 -7.99 9.87 -9.53
N ARG A 181 -8.44 8.88 -10.29
CA ARG A 181 -8.44 8.91 -11.75
C ARG A 181 -9.87 9.03 -12.26
N PHE A 182 -10.07 9.91 -13.23
CA PHE A 182 -11.37 10.27 -13.81
C PHE A 182 -11.32 10.07 -15.32
N TRP A 183 -12.39 9.50 -15.87
CA TRP A 183 -12.60 9.34 -17.30
C TRP A 183 -13.79 10.17 -17.72
N PHE A 184 -13.60 11.04 -18.69
CA PHE A 184 -14.66 11.86 -19.28
C PHE A 184 -14.90 11.49 -20.73
N ASP A 185 -16.08 11.78 -21.24
CA ASP A 185 -16.46 11.55 -22.63
C ASP A 185 -15.95 12.60 -23.61
N GLN A 186 -15.29 13.64 -23.11
CA GLN A 186 -14.63 14.68 -23.90
C GLN A 186 -13.20 14.95 -23.43
N ASP A 187 -12.40 15.48 -24.35
CA ASP A 187 -11.10 16.08 -24.09
C ASP A 187 -11.23 17.59 -23.88
N PHE A 188 -10.14 18.24 -23.48
CA PHE A 188 -10.07 19.67 -23.20
C PHE A 188 -8.71 20.24 -23.61
N GLU A 189 -8.68 21.55 -23.85
CA GLU A 189 -7.43 22.25 -24.14
C GLU A 189 -6.56 22.35 -22.88
N TRP A 190 -5.26 22.09 -23.02
CA TRP A 190 -4.31 22.15 -21.91
C TRP A 190 -2.96 22.60 -22.42
N GLU A 191 -2.49 23.74 -21.91
CA GLU A 191 -1.26 24.40 -22.35
C GLU A 191 -0.04 24.09 -21.45
N HIS A 192 -0.25 23.36 -20.34
CA HIS A 192 0.81 23.01 -19.41
C HIS A 192 1.38 21.61 -19.71
N SER A 193 2.37 21.21 -18.91
CA SER A 193 2.92 19.85 -18.97
C SER A 193 1.84 18.82 -18.63
N ASP A 194 1.87 17.67 -19.30
CA ASP A 194 0.94 16.55 -19.04
C ASP A 194 1.07 16.01 -17.60
N PHE A 195 2.18 16.30 -16.92
CA PHE A 195 2.32 16.21 -15.46
C PHE A 195 2.61 17.61 -14.91
N THR A 196 1.72 18.13 -14.06
CA THR A 196 1.84 19.48 -13.49
C THR A 196 1.63 19.45 -11.98
N SER A 197 2.57 20.02 -11.23
CA SER A 197 2.41 20.28 -9.80
C SER A 197 1.49 21.47 -9.58
N LEU A 198 0.61 21.37 -8.60
CA LEU A 198 -0.40 22.35 -8.26
C LEU A 198 -0.14 22.90 -6.85
N SER A 199 -0.69 24.08 -6.57
CA SER A 199 -0.58 24.72 -5.26
C SER A 199 -1.82 25.56 -4.99
N GLY A 200 -2.19 25.72 -3.72
CA GLY A 200 -3.36 26.50 -3.32
C GLY A 200 -4.66 25.69 -3.19
N TYR A 201 -4.60 24.39 -3.46
CA TYR A 201 -5.68 23.44 -3.24
C TYR A 201 -5.58 22.81 -1.85
N GLN A 202 -6.71 22.32 -1.35
CA GLN A 202 -6.79 21.70 -0.03
C GLN A 202 -6.19 20.29 -0.04
N LEU A 203 -6.42 19.54 -1.13
CA LEU A 203 -6.00 18.14 -1.24
C LEU A 203 -5.01 17.88 -2.38
N THR A 204 -5.22 18.49 -3.55
CA THR A 204 -4.51 18.13 -4.77
C THR A 204 -3.12 18.76 -4.87
N ASP A 205 -2.10 17.91 -5.01
CA ASP A 205 -0.69 18.30 -5.20
C ASP A 205 -0.25 18.27 -6.67
N SER A 206 -0.86 17.43 -7.50
CA SER A 206 -0.54 17.36 -8.93
C SER A 206 -1.67 16.79 -9.78
N ILE A 207 -1.69 17.19 -11.04
CA ILE A 207 -2.56 16.68 -12.11
C ILE A 207 -1.72 15.99 -13.19
N THR A 208 -2.21 14.84 -13.67
CA THR A 208 -1.58 14.06 -14.73
C THR A 208 -2.60 13.71 -15.82
N LEU A 209 -2.26 13.99 -17.07
CA LEU A 209 -3.09 13.71 -18.26
C LEU A 209 -2.68 12.37 -18.90
N TYR A 210 -3.12 11.27 -18.30
CA TYR A 210 -2.73 9.92 -18.73
C TYR A 210 -3.08 9.59 -20.18
N HIS A 211 -4.19 10.14 -20.68
CA HIS A 211 -4.60 10.01 -22.07
C HIS A 211 -3.63 10.59 -23.10
N ARG A 212 -2.56 11.28 -22.65
CA ARG A 212 -1.52 11.88 -23.50
C ARG A 212 -0.16 11.21 -23.36
N ILE A 213 0.09 10.51 -22.25
CA ILE A 213 1.44 10.02 -21.90
C ILE A 213 1.56 8.49 -21.79
N GLN A 214 0.46 7.76 -21.62
CA GLN A 214 0.51 6.30 -21.46
C GLN A 214 -0.27 5.59 -22.57
N ASP A 215 0.43 4.69 -23.29
CA ASP A 215 -0.04 4.06 -24.53
C ASP A 215 -1.48 3.52 -24.47
N GLN A 216 -1.86 2.85 -23.38
CA GLN A 216 -3.20 2.29 -23.22
C GLN A 216 -4.30 3.36 -23.15
N PHE A 217 -4.02 4.51 -22.53
CA PHE A 217 -4.95 5.61 -22.38
C PHE A 217 -4.96 6.51 -23.61
N ILE A 218 -3.81 6.66 -24.29
CA ILE A 218 -3.71 7.29 -25.61
C ILE A 218 -4.56 6.52 -26.64
N ALA A 219 -4.43 5.20 -26.69
CA ALA A 219 -5.21 4.35 -27.58
C ALA A 219 -6.72 4.43 -27.28
N TRP A 220 -7.09 4.48 -26.00
CA TRP A 220 -8.49 4.69 -25.59
C TRP A 220 -9.01 6.06 -26.04
N HIS A 221 -8.26 7.13 -25.79
CA HIS A 221 -8.60 8.49 -26.20
C HIS A 221 -8.77 8.62 -27.72
N HIS A 222 -7.87 8.06 -28.53
CA HIS A 222 -8.04 8.06 -29.99
C HIS A 222 -9.30 7.33 -30.47
N LYS A 223 -9.81 6.36 -29.70
CA LYS A 223 -11.02 5.61 -30.02
C LYS A 223 -12.29 6.33 -29.58
N THR A 224 -12.26 7.04 -28.46
CA THR A 224 -13.47 7.60 -27.81
C THR A 224 -13.58 9.12 -27.92
N GLY A 225 -12.46 9.82 -28.10
CA GLY A 225 -12.35 11.27 -27.94
C GLY A 225 -12.36 11.74 -26.49
N GLY A 226 -12.44 10.82 -25.52
CA GLY A 226 -12.53 11.15 -24.09
C GLY A 226 -11.17 11.37 -23.44
N SER A 227 -11.16 11.96 -22.25
CA SER A 227 -9.95 12.21 -21.46
C SER A 227 -9.82 11.28 -20.25
N VAL A 228 -8.57 11.02 -19.85
CA VAL A 228 -8.21 10.31 -18.61
C VAL A 228 -7.30 11.21 -17.80
N VAL A 229 -7.79 11.68 -16.66
CA VAL A 229 -7.14 12.68 -15.79
C VAL A 229 -6.94 12.07 -14.41
N GLU A 230 -5.77 12.22 -13.82
CA GLU A 230 -5.45 11.72 -12.49
C GLU A 230 -4.96 12.84 -11.58
N LEU A 231 -5.54 12.95 -10.39
CA LEU A 231 -5.11 13.85 -9.34
C LEU A 231 -4.41 13.08 -8.23
N HIS A 232 -3.36 13.67 -7.67
CA HIS A 232 -2.58 13.06 -6.60
C HIS A 232 -2.61 13.93 -5.35
N ALA A 233 -2.68 13.29 -4.20
CA ALA A 233 -2.45 13.86 -2.88
C ALA A 233 -1.37 13.05 -2.18
N TYR A 234 -0.27 13.70 -1.83
CA TYR A 234 0.90 13.13 -1.19
C TYR A 234 0.88 13.51 0.30
N CYS A 235 0.93 12.52 1.21
CA CYS A 235 0.93 12.76 2.65
C CYS A 235 -0.26 13.61 3.17
N TYR A 236 -1.46 13.34 2.68
CA TYR A 236 -2.66 14.09 3.08
C TYR A 236 -3.00 13.86 4.56
N LYS A 237 -3.68 14.83 5.19
CA LYS A 237 -4.05 14.74 6.62
C LYS A 237 -5.34 13.96 6.81
N GLU A 238 -5.25 12.76 7.38
CA GLU A 238 -6.41 11.89 7.62
C GLU A 238 -7.51 12.53 8.46
N LYS A 239 -7.16 13.45 9.37
CA LYS A 239 -8.15 14.17 10.19
C LYS A 239 -9.08 15.06 9.35
N GLU A 240 -8.56 15.60 8.25
CA GLU A 240 -9.30 16.44 7.32
C GLU A 240 -10.05 15.57 6.29
N PHE A 241 -9.49 14.40 5.96
CA PHE A 241 -10.05 13.45 5.00
C PHE A 241 -10.18 12.03 5.61
N PRO A 242 -11.14 11.83 6.53
CA PRO A 242 -11.22 10.60 7.34
C PRO A 242 -11.73 9.38 6.56
N HIS A 243 -12.43 9.57 5.45
CA HIS A 243 -12.97 8.50 4.62
C HIS A 243 -12.76 8.76 3.13
N GLN A 244 -12.67 7.68 2.34
CA GLN A 244 -12.41 7.77 0.89
C GLN A 244 -13.42 8.62 0.11
N GLN A 245 -14.67 8.72 0.58
CA GLN A 245 -15.66 9.59 -0.04
C GLN A 245 -15.27 11.08 0.04
N ALA A 246 -14.62 11.52 1.12
CA ALA A 246 -14.19 12.91 1.26
C ALA A 246 -13.09 13.21 0.24
N LEU A 247 -12.12 12.29 0.10
CA LEU A 247 -11.06 12.39 -0.91
C LEU A 247 -11.64 12.48 -2.33
N LEU A 248 -12.51 11.55 -2.71
CA LEU A 248 -13.11 11.54 -4.05
C LEU A 248 -13.91 12.80 -4.35
N THR A 249 -14.72 13.26 -3.40
CA THR A 249 -15.51 14.49 -3.55
C THR A 249 -14.59 15.71 -3.71
N THR A 250 -13.59 15.88 -2.85
CA THR A 250 -12.66 17.02 -2.93
C THR A 250 -11.81 16.97 -4.20
N PHE A 251 -11.30 15.81 -4.60
CA PHE A 251 -10.60 15.68 -5.88
C PHE A 251 -11.48 16.09 -7.06
N GLU A 252 -12.73 15.65 -7.09
CA GLU A 252 -13.66 15.99 -8.17
C GLU A 252 -13.99 17.49 -8.19
N GLU A 253 -14.23 18.10 -7.03
CA GLU A 253 -14.45 19.54 -6.88
C GLU A 253 -13.22 20.35 -7.37
N GLU A 254 -12.02 20.01 -6.89
CA GLU A 254 -10.78 20.67 -7.29
C GLU A 254 -10.46 20.44 -8.78
N LEU A 255 -10.74 19.25 -9.33
CA LEU A 255 -10.58 18.98 -10.77
C LEU A 255 -11.39 19.96 -11.62
N TYR A 256 -12.63 20.23 -11.23
CA TYR A 256 -13.50 21.17 -11.93
C TYR A 256 -13.10 22.64 -11.71
N GLU A 257 -12.29 22.95 -10.70
CA GLU A 257 -11.65 24.27 -10.58
C GLU A 257 -10.43 24.38 -11.48
N ILE A 258 -9.63 23.31 -11.58
CA ILE A 258 -8.42 23.24 -12.42
C ILE A 258 -8.80 23.24 -13.91
N VAL A 259 -9.83 22.48 -14.29
CA VAL A 259 -10.31 22.33 -15.67
C VAL A 259 -11.84 22.57 -15.71
N PRO A 260 -12.29 23.83 -15.77
CA PRO A 260 -13.70 24.18 -15.71
C PRO A 260 -14.59 23.54 -16.79
N GLU A 261 -14.04 23.26 -17.97
CA GLU A 261 -14.72 22.63 -19.11
C GLU A 261 -15.26 21.25 -18.77
N LEU A 262 -14.63 20.53 -17.83
CA LEU A 262 -15.06 19.20 -17.41
C LEU A 262 -16.36 19.21 -16.61
N LYS A 263 -16.85 20.36 -16.13
CA LYS A 263 -18.17 20.46 -15.47
C LYS A 263 -19.33 20.10 -16.40
N GLU A 264 -19.15 20.34 -17.70
CA GLU A 264 -20.14 20.04 -18.74
C GLU A 264 -19.93 18.65 -19.36
N ALA A 265 -18.82 17.97 -19.02
CA ALA A 265 -18.51 16.63 -19.49
C ALA A 265 -19.34 15.57 -18.75
N ASN A 266 -19.59 14.43 -19.40
CA ASN A 266 -20.09 13.26 -18.68
C ASN A 266 -18.91 12.51 -18.05
N LEU A 267 -18.91 12.41 -16.72
CA LEU A 267 -18.00 11.53 -16.00
C LEU A 267 -18.40 10.07 -16.26
N LEU A 268 -17.62 9.39 -17.10
CA LEU A 268 -17.84 8.01 -17.50
C LEU A 268 -17.42 7.03 -16.40
N HIS A 269 -16.31 7.35 -15.74
CA HIS A 269 -15.72 6.46 -14.75
C HIS A 269 -14.81 7.21 -13.77
N ARG A 270 -14.68 6.69 -12.54
CA ARG A 270 -13.68 7.13 -11.57
C ARG A 270 -13.14 5.98 -10.73
N GLU A 271 -11.87 6.08 -10.37
CA GLU A 271 -11.15 5.13 -9.54
C GLU A 271 -10.40 5.88 -8.44
N LEU A 272 -10.32 5.30 -7.24
CA LEU A 272 -9.51 5.83 -6.14
C LEU A 272 -8.55 4.74 -5.65
N VAL A 273 -7.28 5.07 -5.57
CA VAL A 273 -6.28 4.33 -4.80
C VAL A 273 -5.94 5.18 -3.57
N ASN A 274 -6.02 4.61 -2.37
CA ASN A 274 -5.69 5.32 -1.14
C ASN A 274 -4.89 4.41 -0.22
N GLN A 275 -3.59 4.68 -0.03
CA GLN A 275 -2.67 3.76 0.61
C GLN A 275 -1.92 4.41 1.77
N LYS A 276 -1.71 3.61 2.84
CA LYS A 276 -0.93 3.99 4.03
C LYS A 276 0.14 2.94 4.34
N ASN A 277 1.06 2.77 3.41
CA ASN A 277 2.18 1.83 3.53
C ASN A 277 3.52 2.42 3.06
N PHE A 278 3.55 3.70 2.68
CA PHE A 278 4.74 4.39 2.22
C PHE A 278 5.76 4.57 3.33
N SER A 279 7.04 4.48 2.97
CA SER A 279 8.14 4.68 3.89
C SER A 279 8.19 6.12 4.42
N GLY A 280 8.16 6.28 5.74
CA GLY A 280 8.33 7.56 6.41
C GLY A 280 9.80 7.89 6.64
N TYR A 281 10.17 9.17 6.53
CA TYR A 281 11.52 9.68 6.74
C TYR A 281 11.56 10.81 7.78
N PRO A 282 11.16 10.57 9.04
CA PRO A 282 11.19 11.61 10.06
C PRO A 282 12.62 12.12 10.31
N PRO A 283 12.80 13.38 10.72
CA PRO A 283 14.11 13.94 11.05
C PRO A 283 14.90 13.03 12.01
N GLY A 284 16.17 12.78 11.70
CA GLY A 284 17.04 11.92 12.51
C GLY A 284 16.88 10.41 12.27
N SER A 285 15.89 9.95 11.50
CA SER A 285 15.68 8.51 11.25
C SER A 285 16.78 7.83 10.43
N TYR A 286 17.57 8.60 9.66
CA TYR A 286 18.59 8.05 8.77
C TYR A 286 19.66 7.23 9.49
N ALA A 287 20.05 7.63 10.70
CA ALA A 287 21.12 6.98 11.45
C ALA A 287 20.82 5.52 11.82
N ASN A 288 19.55 5.21 12.08
CA ASN A 288 19.10 3.89 12.54
C ASN A 288 18.36 3.09 11.46
N ARG A 289 18.35 3.59 10.22
CA ARG A 289 17.68 2.92 9.10
C ARG A 289 18.51 1.71 8.65
N PRO A 290 17.89 0.54 8.41
CA PRO A 290 18.61 -0.65 7.96
C PRO A 290 19.31 -0.39 6.62
N GLU A 291 20.52 -0.91 6.48
CA GLU A 291 21.25 -0.97 5.21
C GLU A 291 20.86 -2.24 4.45
N THR A 292 21.27 -2.36 3.18
CA THR A 292 21.01 -3.56 2.39
C THR A 292 21.59 -4.82 3.03
N CYS A 293 22.80 -4.73 3.59
CA CYS A 293 23.39 -5.82 4.37
C CYS A 293 22.90 -5.67 5.81
N SER A 294 22.11 -6.63 6.29
CA SER A 294 21.67 -6.65 7.69
C SER A 294 22.74 -7.30 8.59
N ASP A 295 22.61 -7.14 9.91
CA ASP A 295 23.49 -7.85 10.85
C ASP A 295 23.22 -9.36 10.91
N ALA A 296 22.08 -9.82 10.38
CA ALA A 296 21.81 -11.23 10.17
C ALA A 296 22.49 -11.66 8.86
N SER A 297 23.47 -12.57 8.96
CA SER A 297 24.44 -12.79 7.90
C SER A 297 23.79 -13.20 6.57
N ASN A 298 22.73 -14.00 6.61
CA ASN A 298 22.06 -14.50 5.41
C ASN A 298 20.80 -13.72 5.01
N LEU A 299 20.55 -12.54 5.61
CA LEU A 299 19.41 -11.70 5.32
C LEU A 299 19.84 -10.35 4.73
N PHE A 300 19.23 -10.00 3.60
CA PHE A 300 19.41 -8.73 2.91
C PHE A 300 18.09 -7.99 2.74
N PHE A 301 18.19 -6.67 2.62
CA PHE A 301 17.04 -5.79 2.44
C PHE A 301 17.07 -5.07 1.09
N ALA A 302 15.91 -5.03 0.46
CA ALA A 302 15.63 -4.25 -0.73
C ALA A 302 14.32 -3.47 -0.54
N GLY A 303 14.28 -2.22 -0.96
CA GLY A 303 13.12 -1.37 -0.77
C GLY A 303 13.49 0.10 -0.66
N ASP A 304 12.49 0.97 -0.77
CA ASP A 304 12.65 2.40 -0.59
C ASP A 304 12.98 2.76 0.87
N TRP A 305 12.56 1.96 1.86
CA TRP A 305 12.92 2.21 3.25
C TRP A 305 14.39 1.88 3.59
N VAL A 306 15.17 1.30 2.68
CA VAL A 306 16.57 0.93 2.92
C VAL A 306 17.50 2.14 2.85
N LYS A 307 18.47 2.19 3.76
CA LYS A 307 19.54 3.21 3.78
C LYS A 307 20.53 2.94 2.65
N MET A 308 20.78 3.96 1.83
CA MET A 308 21.63 3.84 0.64
C MET A 308 22.98 4.52 0.84
N PRO A 309 24.06 3.97 0.26
CA PRO A 309 25.38 4.58 0.31
C PRO A 309 25.53 5.79 -0.64
N PHE A 310 24.47 6.16 -1.36
CA PHE A 310 24.44 7.28 -2.29
C PHE A 310 23.06 7.96 -2.35
N PRO A 311 23.00 9.23 -2.81
CA PRO A 311 21.73 9.93 -3.01
C PRO A 311 20.87 9.23 -4.05
N CYS A 312 19.61 8.96 -3.71
CA CYS A 312 18.63 8.38 -4.63
C CYS A 312 17.20 8.68 -4.17
N GLY A 313 16.30 8.81 -5.16
CA GLY A 313 14.85 8.94 -4.95
C GLY A 313 14.18 7.61 -4.60
N LEU A 314 12.87 7.60 -4.32
CA LEU A 314 12.16 6.42 -3.80
C LEU A 314 12.24 5.20 -4.73
N MET A 315 11.87 5.33 -6.00
CA MET A 315 11.91 4.23 -6.97
C MET A 315 13.34 3.77 -7.26
N GLU A 316 14.26 4.72 -7.45
CA GLU A 316 15.68 4.45 -7.68
C GLU A 316 16.28 3.69 -6.50
N ARG A 317 15.91 4.04 -5.28
CA ARG A 317 16.35 3.39 -4.05
C ARG A 317 15.87 1.94 -3.95
N ALA A 318 14.60 1.67 -4.26
CA ALA A 318 14.08 0.30 -4.28
C ALA A 318 14.85 -0.59 -5.27
N ILE A 319 15.11 -0.08 -6.47
CA ILE A 319 15.91 -0.80 -7.48
C ILE A 319 17.36 -0.96 -7.03
N SER A 320 17.98 0.12 -6.58
CA SER A 320 19.40 0.16 -6.24
C SER A 320 19.72 -0.73 -5.04
N SER A 321 18.87 -0.75 -4.01
CA SER A 321 19.03 -1.65 -2.86
C SER A 321 18.91 -3.12 -3.25
N GLY A 322 17.98 -3.46 -4.16
CA GLY A 322 17.90 -4.81 -4.72
C GLY A 322 19.16 -5.22 -5.50
N LEU A 323 19.72 -4.30 -6.29
CA LEU A 323 20.99 -4.53 -6.98
C LEU A 323 22.16 -4.68 -6.01
N LEU A 324 22.18 -3.92 -4.91
CA LEU A 324 23.18 -4.06 -3.85
C LEU A 324 23.06 -5.41 -3.15
N ALA A 325 21.84 -5.89 -2.87
CA ALA A 325 21.61 -7.18 -2.23
C ALA A 325 22.14 -8.31 -3.13
N ALA A 326 21.78 -8.28 -4.41
CA ALA A 326 22.29 -9.23 -5.40
C ALA A 326 23.81 -9.18 -5.52
N ASN A 327 24.41 -7.98 -5.53
CA ASN A 327 25.86 -7.81 -5.57
C ASN A 327 26.56 -8.41 -4.35
N GLU A 328 25.99 -8.26 -3.16
CA GLU A 328 26.57 -8.83 -1.95
C GLU A 328 26.53 -10.37 -1.97
N ILE A 329 25.40 -10.95 -2.38
CA ILE A 329 25.28 -12.41 -2.56
C ILE A 329 26.32 -12.91 -3.59
N ILE A 330 26.37 -12.29 -4.76
CA ILE A 330 27.35 -12.61 -5.82
C ILE A 330 28.79 -12.51 -5.30
N HIS A 331 29.08 -11.50 -4.48
CA HIS A 331 30.41 -11.31 -3.91
C HIS A 331 30.79 -12.44 -2.95
N ARG A 332 29.87 -12.85 -2.07
CA ARG A 332 30.05 -13.96 -1.13
C ARG A 332 30.25 -15.30 -1.84
N GLU A 333 29.62 -15.47 -2.99
CA GLU A 333 29.83 -16.60 -3.92
C GLU A 333 31.14 -16.50 -4.73
N GLY A 334 32.02 -15.55 -4.40
CA GLY A 334 33.32 -15.37 -5.06
C GLY A 334 33.23 -14.89 -6.51
N ARG A 335 32.10 -14.26 -6.89
CA ARG A 335 31.86 -13.73 -8.24
C ARG A 335 32.02 -12.22 -8.31
N GLN A 336 32.16 -11.71 -9.54
CA GLN A 336 32.30 -10.28 -9.79
C GLN A 336 30.97 -9.55 -9.62
N ARG A 337 30.98 -8.49 -8.79
CA ARG A 337 29.85 -7.58 -8.62
C ARG A 337 29.57 -6.78 -9.89
N ARG A 338 28.29 -6.47 -10.12
CA ARG A 338 27.87 -5.47 -11.11
C ARG A 338 28.30 -4.08 -10.65
N GLN A 339 28.81 -3.28 -11.58
CA GLN A 339 29.05 -1.87 -11.34
C GLN A 339 27.72 -1.12 -11.21
N LEU A 340 27.55 -0.37 -10.11
CA LEU A 340 26.45 0.57 -9.92
C LEU A 340 26.98 1.98 -10.09
N LEU A 341 26.32 2.74 -10.97
CA LEU A 341 26.63 4.14 -11.21
C LEU A 341 25.65 4.99 -10.41
N SER A 342 26.17 6.03 -9.78
CA SER A 342 25.38 7.02 -9.04
C SER A 342 25.85 8.41 -9.45
N VAL A 343 25.00 9.41 -9.19
CA VAL A 343 25.40 10.81 -9.23
C VAL A 343 26.56 11.08 -8.27
N ASN A 344 27.47 11.95 -8.67
CA ASN A 344 28.55 12.42 -7.80
C ASN A 344 27.94 13.28 -6.68
N PRO A 345 28.10 12.93 -5.39
CA PRO A 345 27.53 13.72 -4.30
C PRO A 345 28.19 15.09 -4.15
N GLU A 346 29.34 15.32 -4.81
CA GLU A 346 30.05 16.59 -4.79
C GLU A 346 29.87 17.32 -6.13
N GLY A 347 29.42 18.57 -6.04
CA GLY A 347 29.31 19.46 -7.19
C GLY A 347 30.66 20.02 -7.65
N ILE A 348 30.67 20.64 -8.83
CA ILE A 348 31.86 21.30 -9.41
C ILE A 348 32.31 22.50 -8.55
N LEU A 349 31.38 23.10 -7.81
CA LEU A 349 31.64 24.23 -6.92
C LEU A 349 31.96 23.72 -5.51
N ARG A 350 33.16 23.16 -5.32
CA ARG A 350 33.72 23.00 -3.97
C ARG A 350 34.16 24.39 -3.48
N LEU A 351 33.36 25.00 -2.60
CA LEU A 351 33.76 26.19 -1.84
C LEU A 351 34.56 25.79 -0.61
#